data_AF-M2SCL0-F1
#
_entry.id   AF-M2SCL0-F1
#
_cell.length_a   1.000
_cell.length_b   1.000
_cell.length_c   1.000
_cell.angle_alpha   90.00
_cell.angle_beta   90.00
_cell.angle_gamma   90.00
#
_symmetry.space_group_name_H-M   'P 1'
#
loop_
_entity.id
_entity.type
_entity.pdbx_description
1 polymer ?
#
loop_
_entity_poly.entity_id
_entity_poly.type
_entity_poly.pdbx_seq_one_letter_code
_entity_poly.pdbx_strand_id
1 'polypeptide(L)'
;MWGGLICSGICLTIVQYIIPSNAGNGVYESTTDTFYMLVKSPFILCMCLIYSIVILAYNLFGMFVTLVSSAVIRTILEGLRTACIWIVQLIIGLFVADDSPLGESWNDWSYLQLAGFFFLLEGLFIYNGYLRIAAPFFDYSHLDAAKQPEETKALLDGDEKTN
;
A
#
# COMPACT_ATOMS: atom_id res chain seq x y z
N MET A 1 -8.62 -9.98 3.03
CA MET A 1 -9.79 -10.88 3.13
C MET A 1 -10.81 -10.36 4.15
N TRP A 2 -10.43 -10.20 5.42
CA TRP A 2 -11.31 -9.68 6.47
C TRP A 2 -11.90 -8.28 6.20
N GLY A 3 -11.09 -7.32 5.74
CA GLY A 3 -11.60 -5.99 5.38
C GLY A 3 -12.63 -6.02 4.25
N GLY A 4 -12.45 -6.90 3.26
CA GLY A 4 -13.43 -7.11 2.18
C GLY A 4 -14.74 -7.70 2.70
N LEU A 5 -14.67 -8.69 3.58
CA LEU A 5 -15.85 -9.30 4.22
C LEU A 5 -16.61 -8.31 5.11
N ILE A 6 -15.89 -7.46 5.83
CA ILE A 6 -16.51 -6.43 6.68
C ILE A 6 -17.16 -5.35 5.81
N CYS A 7 -16.47 -4.84 4.78
CA CYS A 7 -17.05 -3.86 3.88
C CYS A 7 -18.27 -4.41 3.13
N SER A 8 -18.17 -5.59 2.53
CA SER A 8 -19.26 -6.13 1.71
C SER A 8 -20.40 -6.73 2.54
N GLY A 9 -20.10 -7.34 3.69
CA GLY A 9 -21.10 -7.99 4.53
C GLY A 9 -21.80 -7.03 5.49
N ILE A 10 -21.08 -6.08 6.09
CA ILE A 10 -21.60 -5.21 7.15
C ILE A 10 -21.84 -3.80 6.63
N CYS A 11 -20.84 -3.16 6.01
CA CYS A 11 -20.99 -1.76 5.60
C CYS A 11 -22.01 -1.59 4.46
N LEU A 12 -21.92 -2.40 3.39
CA LEU A 12 -22.85 -2.32 2.26
C LEU A 12 -24.29 -2.69 2.63
N THR A 13 -24.49 -3.58 3.61
CA THR A 13 -25.85 -3.95 4.06
C THR A 13 -26.46 -2.83 4.90
N ILE A 14 -25.67 -2.20 5.79
CA ILE A 14 -26.12 -1.03 6.56
C ILE A 14 -26.50 0.12 5.63
N VAL A 15 -25.67 0.44 4.64
CA VAL A 15 -25.92 1.53 3.69
C VAL A 15 -27.17 1.26 2.82
N GLN A 16 -27.43 0.00 2.47
CA GLN A 16 -28.59 -0.36 1.65
C GLN A 16 -29.93 -0.34 2.40
N TYR A 17 -29.94 -0.76 3.67
CA TYR A 17 -31.20 -1.04 4.38
C TYR A 17 -31.50 -0.08 5.54
N ILE A 18 -30.48 0.59 6.11
CA ILE A 18 -30.64 1.37 7.34
C ILE A 18 -30.55 2.88 7.06
N ILE A 19 -29.73 3.31 6.10
CA ILE A 19 -29.48 4.72 5.84
C ILE A 19 -30.40 5.20 4.70
N PRO A 20 -31.44 6.01 4.97
CA PRO A 20 -32.27 6.57 3.92
C PRO A 20 -31.48 7.60 3.11
N SER A 21 -31.53 7.48 1.78
CA SER A 21 -30.89 8.43 0.86
C SER A 21 -31.80 9.59 0.48
N ASN A 22 -31.22 10.79 0.42
CA ASN A 22 -31.85 11.99 -0.18
C ASN A 22 -31.66 12.09 -1.71
N ALA A 23 -30.97 11.13 -2.34
CA ALA A 23 -30.69 11.11 -3.77
C ALA A 23 -31.26 9.84 -4.44
N GLY A 24 -32.01 10.01 -5.54
CA GLY A 24 -32.53 8.92 -6.38
C GLY A 24 -33.61 8.07 -5.70
N ASN A 25 -33.57 6.75 -5.96
CA ASN A 25 -34.59 5.76 -5.57
C ASN A 25 -34.58 5.38 -4.06
N GLY A 26 -34.09 6.27 -3.20
CA GLY A 26 -34.04 6.08 -1.74
C GLY A 26 -32.86 5.27 -1.20
N VAL A 27 -31.91 4.86 -2.06
CA VAL A 27 -30.71 4.08 -1.68
C VAL A 27 -29.46 4.74 -2.26
N TYR A 28 -28.39 4.89 -1.47
CA TYR A 28 -27.12 5.49 -1.91
C TYR A 28 -26.34 4.58 -2.87
N GLU A 29 -26.38 3.26 -2.66
CA GLU A 29 -25.69 2.27 -3.47
C GLU A 29 -26.53 0.99 -3.53
N SER A 30 -26.97 0.57 -4.72
CA SER A 30 -27.74 -0.67 -4.90
C SER A 30 -26.85 -1.74 -5.55
N THR A 31 -26.57 -2.82 -4.81
CA THR A 31 -25.75 -3.92 -5.32
C THR A 31 -26.39 -4.56 -6.56
N THR A 32 -27.73 -4.62 -6.63
CA THR A 32 -28.46 -5.18 -7.78
C THR A 32 -28.25 -4.35 -9.04
N ASP A 33 -28.28 -3.03 -8.94
CA ASP A 33 -28.05 -2.13 -10.09
C ASP A 33 -26.58 -2.19 -10.55
N THR A 34 -25.63 -2.27 -9.61
CA THR A 34 -24.21 -2.47 -9.94
C THR A 34 -23.98 -3.75 -10.74
N PHE A 35 -24.58 -4.88 -10.35
CA PHE A 35 -24.49 -6.12 -11.12
C PHE A 35 -25.16 -6.01 -12.49
N TYR A 36 -26.29 -5.28 -12.58
CA TYR A 36 -26.95 -5.01 -13.84
C TYR A 36 -26.07 -4.20 -14.79
N MET A 37 -25.43 -3.12 -14.32
CA MET A 37 -24.47 -2.34 -15.11
C MET A 37 -23.24 -3.16 -15.50
N LEU A 38 -22.76 -4.03 -14.62
CA LEU A 38 -21.60 -4.88 -14.88
C LEU A 38 -21.83 -5.85 -16.05
N VAL A 39 -23.00 -6.49 -16.11
CA VAL A 39 -23.32 -7.44 -17.20
C VAL A 39 -23.68 -6.71 -18.49
N LYS A 40 -24.34 -5.54 -18.39
CA LYS A 40 -24.85 -4.84 -19.56
C LYS A 40 -23.78 -4.01 -20.29
N SER A 41 -22.74 -3.56 -19.59
CA SER A 41 -21.66 -2.76 -20.18
C SER A 41 -20.39 -3.60 -20.35
N PRO A 42 -20.05 -4.05 -21.58
CA PRO A 42 -18.84 -4.84 -21.81
C PRO A 42 -17.56 -4.07 -21.50
N PHE A 43 -17.59 -2.74 -21.58
CA PHE A 43 -16.45 -1.88 -21.23
C PHE A 43 -16.14 -1.95 -19.73
N ILE A 44 -17.15 -1.84 -18.87
CA ILE A 44 -16.98 -1.91 -17.41
C ILE A 44 -16.51 -3.31 -17.01
N LEU A 45 -17.13 -4.36 -17.57
CA LEU A 45 -16.73 -5.74 -17.32
C LEU A 45 -15.26 -5.98 -17.67
N CYS A 46 -14.81 -5.50 -18.83
CA CYS A 46 -13.41 -5.60 -19.26
C CYS A 46 -12.46 -4.90 -18.28
N MET A 47 -12.77 -3.66 -17.88
CA MET A 47 -11.96 -2.92 -16.90
C MET A 47 -11.89 -3.65 -15.55
N CYS A 48 -13.00 -4.21 -15.07
CA CYS A 48 -13.03 -5.00 -13.83
C CYS A 48 -12.16 -6.26 -13.91
N LEU A 49 -12.18 -6.96 -15.06
CA LEU A 49 -11.35 -8.15 -15.28
C LEU A 49 -9.86 -7.79 -15.33
N ILE A 50 -9.49 -6.74 -16.08
CA ILE A 50 -8.11 -6.25 -16.13
C ILE A 50 -7.63 -5.87 -14.73
N TYR A 51 -8.43 -5.11 -13.99
CA TYR A 51 -8.12 -4.72 -12.62
C TYR A 51 -7.88 -5.94 -11.71
N SER A 52 -8.73 -6.96 -11.82
CA SER A 52 -8.58 -8.21 -11.06
C SER A 52 -7.28 -8.95 -11.39
N ILE A 53 -6.90 -9.02 -12.66
CA ILE A 53 -5.63 -9.63 -13.11
C ILE A 53 -4.45 -8.83 -12.58
N VAL A 54 -4.50 -7.49 -12.65
CA VAL A 54 -3.44 -6.61 -12.13
C VAL A 54 -3.25 -6.80 -10.62
N ILE A 55 -4.34 -6.90 -9.86
CA ILE A 55 -4.25 -7.18 -8.41
C ILE A 55 -3.68 -8.57 -8.14
N LEU A 56 -4.08 -9.58 -8.91
CA LEU A 56 -3.54 -10.93 -8.76
C LEU A 56 -2.02 -10.94 -9.00
N ALA A 57 -1.58 -10.31 -10.10
CA ALA A 57 -0.18 -10.15 -10.43
C ALA A 57 0.56 -9.36 -9.32
N TYR A 58 -0.04 -8.29 -8.82
CA TYR A 58 0.50 -7.52 -7.70
C TYR A 58 0.76 -8.38 -6.46
N ASN A 59 -0.23 -9.18 -6.05
CA ASN A 59 -0.09 -10.08 -4.91
C ASN A 59 0.96 -11.18 -5.16
N LEU A 60 1.02 -11.72 -6.38
CA LEU A 60 2.00 -12.71 -6.78
C LEU A 60 3.43 -12.16 -6.73
N PHE A 61 3.67 -11.00 -7.34
CA PHE A 61 4.98 -10.32 -7.27
C PHE A 61 5.35 -9.93 -5.85
N GLY A 62 4.38 -9.50 -5.04
CA GLY A 62 4.59 -9.28 -3.61
C GLY A 62 5.17 -10.52 -2.93
N MET A 63 4.57 -11.70 -3.15
CA MET A 63 5.07 -12.97 -2.61
C MET A 63 6.50 -13.26 -3.07
N PHE A 64 6.80 -13.11 -4.36
CA PHE A 64 8.15 -13.30 -4.88
C PHE A 64 9.18 -12.35 -4.26
N VAL A 65 8.83 -11.07 -4.09
CA VAL A 65 9.73 -10.09 -3.46
C VAL A 65 10.04 -10.48 -2.01
N THR A 66 9.10 -11.03 -1.26
CA THR A 66 9.37 -11.51 0.11
C THR A 66 10.27 -12.72 0.15
N LEU A 67 10.16 -13.62 -0.83
CA LEU A 67 11.02 -14.80 -0.93
C LEU A 67 12.48 -14.43 -1.22
N VAL A 68 12.71 -13.37 -2.01
CA VAL A 68 14.06 -12.99 -2.47
C VAL A 68 14.68 -11.89 -1.60
N SER A 69 13.88 -10.95 -1.08
CA SER A 69 14.37 -9.65 -0.60
C SER A 69 14.02 -9.34 0.87
N SER A 70 13.50 -10.30 1.63
CA SER A 70 12.99 -10.16 3.00
C SER A 70 11.63 -9.45 3.11
N ALA A 71 10.91 -9.75 4.20
CA ALA A 71 9.65 -9.11 4.57
C ALA A 71 9.80 -7.59 4.75
N VAL A 72 11.00 -7.15 5.10
CA VAL A 72 11.36 -5.74 5.26
C VAL A 72 11.13 -4.94 3.98
N ILE A 73 11.72 -5.40 2.86
CA ILE A 73 11.66 -4.68 1.59
C ILE A 73 10.22 -4.60 1.10
N ARG A 74 9.40 -5.63 1.36
CA ARG A 74 7.96 -5.53 1.13
C ARG A 74 7.36 -4.33 1.88
N THR A 75 7.60 -4.19 3.18
CA THR A 75 7.05 -3.07 3.95
C THR A 75 7.51 -1.71 3.40
N ILE A 76 8.76 -1.60 2.93
CA ILE A 76 9.26 -0.38 2.27
C ILE A 76 8.49 -0.09 0.98
N LEU A 77 8.30 -1.11 0.14
CA LEU A 77 7.57 -0.97 -1.13
C LEU A 77 6.10 -0.64 -0.93
N GLU A 78 5.47 -1.12 0.15
CA GLU A 78 4.10 -0.73 0.50
C GLU A 78 4.00 0.75 0.91
N GLY A 79 4.96 1.25 1.69
CA GLY A 79 5.03 2.68 2.03
C GLY A 79 5.33 3.55 0.81
N LEU A 80 6.21 3.09 -0.07
CA LEU A 80 6.52 3.79 -1.33
C LEU A 80 5.33 3.82 -2.28
N ARG A 81 4.53 2.75 -2.35
CA ARG A 81 3.32 2.70 -3.19
C ARG A 81 2.40 3.88 -2.93
N THR A 82 2.05 4.11 -1.67
CA THR A 82 1.11 5.18 -1.30
C THR A 82 1.71 6.54 -1.59
N ALA A 83 3.02 6.73 -1.36
CA ALA A 83 3.74 7.95 -1.75
C ALA A 83 3.75 8.16 -3.28
N CYS A 84 3.99 7.13 -4.08
CA CYS A 84 3.96 7.21 -5.54
C CYS A 84 2.57 7.57 -6.06
N ILE A 85 1.51 6.98 -5.51
CA ILE A 85 0.13 7.33 -5.88
C ILE A 85 -0.13 8.81 -5.57
N TRP A 86 0.29 9.29 -4.40
CA TRP A 86 0.14 10.69 -4.03
C TRP A 86 0.90 11.64 -4.97
N ILE A 87 2.15 11.31 -5.34
CA ILE A 87 2.92 12.08 -6.32
C ILE A 87 2.17 12.13 -7.67
N VAL A 88 1.63 11.00 -8.13
CA VAL A 88 0.83 10.96 -9.36
C VAL A 88 -0.42 11.83 -9.24
N GLN A 89 -1.11 11.84 -8.09
CA GLN A 89 -2.26 12.72 -7.86
C GLN A 89 -1.89 14.20 -7.92
N LEU A 90 -0.74 14.60 -7.35
CA LEU A 90 -0.23 15.97 -7.48
C LEU A 90 0.12 16.32 -8.93
N ILE A 91 0.76 15.41 -9.66
CA ILE A 91 1.08 15.61 -11.08
C ILE A 91 -0.21 15.82 -11.88
N ILE A 92 -1.22 14.97 -11.69
CA ILE A 92 -2.51 15.12 -12.38
C ILE A 92 -3.14 16.46 -12.01
N GLY A 93 -3.15 16.86 -10.74
CA GLY A 93 -3.70 18.14 -10.30
C GLY A 93 -2.94 19.38 -10.81
N LEU A 94 -1.68 19.23 -11.23
CA LEU A 94 -0.89 20.31 -11.85
C LEU A 94 -1.12 20.42 -13.37
N PHE A 95 -1.40 19.31 -14.06
CA PHE A 95 -1.52 19.26 -15.53
C PHE A 95 -2.96 19.22 -16.03
N VAL A 96 -3.92 18.80 -15.21
CA VAL A 96 -5.35 18.78 -15.53
C VAL A 96 -5.98 20.02 -14.90
N ALA A 97 -6.73 20.79 -15.70
CA ALA A 97 -7.27 22.12 -15.38
C ALA A 97 -7.76 22.29 -13.92
N ASP A 98 -7.60 23.50 -13.37
CA ASP A 98 -7.85 23.86 -11.95
C ASP A 98 -9.23 23.46 -11.38
N ASP A 99 -10.23 23.24 -12.25
CA ASP A 99 -11.60 22.82 -11.89
C ASP A 99 -11.88 21.31 -12.10
N SER A 100 -10.88 20.53 -12.50
CA SER A 100 -11.06 19.10 -12.70
C SER A 100 -11.06 18.37 -11.36
N PRO A 101 -12.05 17.50 -11.08
CA PRO A 101 -12.07 16.68 -9.87
C PRO A 101 -11.03 15.55 -9.86
N LEU A 102 -10.05 15.60 -10.78
CA LEU A 102 -9.04 14.56 -10.99
C LEU A 102 -7.69 15.08 -10.49
N GLY A 103 -7.22 14.55 -9.36
CA GLY A 103 -5.94 14.91 -8.74
C GLY A 103 -6.08 15.83 -7.52
N GLU A 104 -5.00 15.95 -6.76
CA GLU A 104 -4.91 16.82 -5.57
C GLU A 104 -4.04 18.03 -5.94
N SER A 105 -4.51 19.25 -5.67
CA SER A 105 -3.69 20.46 -5.80
C SER A 105 -2.80 20.64 -4.56
N TRP A 106 -1.62 21.22 -4.75
CA TRP A 106 -0.73 21.51 -3.63
C TRP A 106 -1.36 22.52 -2.66
N ASN A 107 -1.49 22.14 -1.39
CA ASN A 107 -2.07 22.96 -0.33
C ASN A 107 -1.17 22.94 0.93
N ASP A 108 -1.46 23.78 1.91
CA ASP A 108 -0.72 23.83 3.19
C ASP A 108 -0.71 22.47 3.92
N TRP A 109 -1.76 21.65 3.73
CA TRP A 109 -1.84 20.30 4.27
C TRP A 109 -0.96 19.28 3.54
N SER A 110 -0.55 19.55 2.30
CA SER A 110 0.35 18.68 1.54
C SER A 110 1.74 18.61 2.19
N TYR A 111 2.16 19.64 2.92
CA TYR A 111 3.38 19.60 3.74
C TYR A 111 3.31 18.57 4.87
N LEU A 112 2.14 18.43 5.51
CA LEU A 112 1.93 17.44 6.56
C LEU A 112 1.94 16.02 6.00
N GLN A 113 1.33 15.80 4.84
CA GLN A 113 1.36 14.51 4.14
C GLN A 113 2.80 14.13 3.77
N LEU A 114 3.55 15.07 3.20
CA LEU A 114 4.97 14.88 2.87
C LEU A 114 5.79 14.51 4.11
N ALA A 115 5.62 15.24 5.21
CA ALA A 115 6.27 14.93 6.48
C ALA A 115 5.89 13.52 6.99
N GLY A 116 4.63 13.11 6.81
CA GLY A 116 4.15 11.76 7.13
C GLY A 116 4.88 10.67 6.34
N PHE A 117 5.09 10.86 5.03
CA PHE A 117 5.85 9.90 4.21
C PHE A 117 7.31 9.80 4.64
N PHE A 118 7.96 10.93 4.95
CA PHE A 118 9.33 10.93 5.48
C PHE A 118 9.42 10.22 6.82
N PHE A 119 8.51 10.50 7.75
CA PHE A 119 8.47 9.84 9.06
C PHE A 119 8.28 8.33 8.93
N LEU A 120 7.45 7.87 7.98
CA LEU A 120 7.21 6.46 7.71
C LEU A 120 8.46 5.77 7.16
N LEU A 121 9.17 6.40 6.22
CA LEU A 121 10.46 5.90 5.70
C LEU A 121 11.56 5.90 6.76
N GLU A 122 11.64 6.96 7.57
CA GLU A 122 12.62 7.07 8.66
C GLU A 122 12.42 5.95 9.69
N GLY A 123 11.19 5.77 10.18
CA GLY A 123 10.86 4.70 11.14
C GLY A 123 11.22 3.32 10.61
N LEU A 124 11.07 3.12 9.29
CA LEU A 124 11.42 1.88 8.63
C LEU A 124 12.94 1.66 8.48
N PHE A 125 13.71 2.72 8.25
CA PHE A 125 15.17 2.64 8.25
C PHE A 125 15.76 2.41 9.64
N ILE A 126 15.16 3.02 10.67
CA ILE A 126 15.55 2.78 12.06
C ILE A 126 15.26 1.34 12.47
N TYR A 127 14.06 0.83 12.13
CA TYR A 127 13.69 -0.56 12.40
C TYR A 127 14.67 -1.57 11.78
N ASN A 128 15.25 -1.24 10.63
CA ASN A 128 16.22 -2.09 9.94
C ASN A 128 17.67 -1.86 10.35
N GLY A 129 17.93 -0.91 11.26
CA GLY A 129 19.28 -0.57 11.69
C GLY A 129 20.15 0.10 10.63
N TYR A 130 19.58 0.52 9.49
CA TYR A 130 20.27 1.37 8.52
C TYR A 130 20.56 2.75 9.10
N LEU A 131 19.64 3.25 9.94
CA LEU A 131 19.79 4.48 10.72
C LEU A 131 19.83 4.13 12.20
N ARG A 132 21.02 4.24 12.81
CA ARG A 132 21.20 4.10 14.26
C ARG A 132 21.17 5.49 14.89
N ILE A 133 20.09 5.81 15.57
CA ILE A 133 19.95 7.05 16.31
C ILE A 133 20.59 6.84 17.68
N ALA A 134 21.53 7.71 18.05
CA ALA A 134 22.17 7.70 19.37
C ALA A 134 21.22 8.26 20.45
N ALA A 135 20.04 7.65 20.59
CA ALA A 135 19.06 7.99 21.62
C ALA A 135 19.06 6.91 22.72
N PRO A 136 18.98 7.30 24.01
CA PRO A 136 19.09 6.35 25.13
C PRO A 136 17.94 5.35 25.22
N PHE A 137 16.85 5.56 24.47
CA PHE A 137 15.67 4.68 24.44
C PHE A 137 15.74 3.62 23.33
N PHE A 138 16.73 3.68 22.45
CA PHE A 138 16.86 2.77 21.32
C PHE A 138 17.94 1.73 21.58
N ASP A 139 17.52 0.50 21.89
CA ASP A 139 18.41 -0.65 22.02
C ASP A 139 18.49 -1.42 20.69
N TYR A 140 19.69 -1.44 20.09
CA TYR A 140 19.98 -2.12 18.83
C TYR A 140 20.60 -3.51 19.01
N SER A 141 20.74 -3.99 20.25
CA SER A 141 21.35 -5.30 20.58
C SER A 141 20.76 -6.48 19.79
N HIS A 142 19.46 -6.45 19.53
CA HIS A 142 18.74 -7.46 18.76
C HIS A 142 19.10 -7.49 17.26
N LEU A 143 19.52 -6.36 16.67
CA LEU A 143 19.95 -6.28 15.28
C LEU A 143 21.38 -6.79 15.10
N ASP A 144 22.25 -6.53 16.08
CA ASP A 144 23.64 -6.99 16.07
C ASP A 144 23.72 -8.52 16.25
N ALA A 145 22.86 -9.10 17.09
CA ALA A 145 22.76 -10.56 17.27
C ALA A 145 22.26 -11.29 16.01
N ALA A 146 21.44 -10.65 15.18
CA ALA A 146 20.94 -11.23 13.92
C ALA A 146 22.01 -11.24 12.81
N LYS A 147 23.00 -10.34 12.86
CA LYS A 147 24.05 -10.21 11.82
C LYS A 147 25.24 -11.16 12.03
N GLN A 148 25.58 -11.46 13.29
CA GLN A 148 26.66 -12.38 13.67
C GLN A 148 26.60 -13.79 13.02
N PRO A 149 25.47 -14.49 12.95
CA PRO A 149 25.42 -15.82 12.36
C PRO A 149 25.64 -15.83 10.84
N GLU A 150 25.36 -14.72 10.14
CA GLU A 150 25.60 -14.57 8.70
C GLU A 150 27.08 -14.29 8.41
N GLU A 151 27.69 -13.37 9.18
CA GLU A 151 29.14 -13.10 9.11
C GLU A 151 29.97 -14.33 9.48
N THR A 152 29.57 -15.07 10.52
CA THR A 152 30.28 -16.29 10.95
C THR A 152 30.24 -17.37 9.86
N LYS A 153 29.10 -17.55 9.18
CA LYS A 153 29.00 -18.50 8.06
C LYS A 153 29.82 -18.07 6.85
N ALA A 154 29.82 -16.78 6.52
CA ALA A 154 30.62 -16.25 5.40
C ALA A 154 32.13 -16.41 5.62
N LEU A 155 32.59 -16.29 6.87
CA LEU A 155 34.00 -16.52 7.23
C LEU A 155 34.39 -18.00 7.08
N LEU A 156 33.52 -18.92 7.50
CA LEU A 156 33.77 -20.36 7.39
C LEU A 156 33.79 -20.86 5.93
N ASP A 157 32.89 -20.36 5.07
CA ASP A 157 32.88 -20.65 3.63
C ASP A 157 34.06 -20.02 2.87
N GLY A 158 34.62 -18.93 3.41
CA GLY A 158 35.81 -18.27 2.86
C GLY A 158 37.07 -19.09 3.08
N ASP A 159 37.23 -19.64 4.29
CA ASP A 159 38.38 -20.50 4.65
C ASP A 159 38.38 -21.84 3.89
N GLU A 160 37.20 -22.39 3.58
CA GLU A 160 37.07 -23.66 2.85
C GLU A 160 37.44 -23.54 1.36
N LYS A 161 37.39 -22.33 0.78
CA LYS A 161 37.76 -22.07 -0.64
C LYS A 161 39.24 -21.73 -0.83
N THR A 162 39.99 -21.56 0.25
CA THR A 162 41.42 -21.21 0.23
C THR A 162 42.37 -22.39 0.52
N ASN A 163 41.86 -23.59 0.76
CA ASN A 163 42.62 -24.85 0.81
C ASN A 163 42.36 -25.70 -0.44
#